data_AF-A0A9E1P7T9-F1
#
_entry.id   AF-A0A9E1P7T9-F1
#
_cell.length_a   1.000
_cell.length_b   1.000
_cell.length_c   1.000
_cell.angle_alpha   90.00
_cell.angle_beta   90.00
_cell.angle_gamma   90.00
#
_symmetry.space_group_name_H-M   'P 1'
#
loop_
_entity.id
_entity.type
_entity.pdbx_description
1 polymer ?
#
loop_
_entity_poly.entity_id
_entity_poly.type
_entity_poly.pdbx_seq_one_letter_code
_entity_poly.pdbx_strand_id
1 'polypeptide(L)' 'MTTSIEKLLTEAQILPNELKAILAEKLVASIEEKIDPQITKSHLIEVKKRRDEIRSGKVKPVNGEKGLAAGKIFCYSN' A
#
# COMPACT_ATOMS: atom_id res chain seq x y z
N MET A 1 13.81 -24.79 9.13
CA MET A 1 14.40 -25.02 7.80
C MET A 1 14.73 -23.65 7.21
N THR A 2 16.00 -23.35 6.94
CA THR A 2 16.44 -22.08 6.34
C THR A 2 16.80 -22.32 4.88
N THR A 3 15.84 -22.16 3.97
CA THR A 3 16.09 -22.00 2.54
C THR A 3 16.63 -20.59 2.30
N SER A 4 17.70 -20.43 1.50
CA SER A 4 18.22 -19.10 1.16
C SER A 4 17.27 -18.39 0.20
N ILE A 5 17.24 -17.06 0.26
CA ILE A 5 16.35 -16.22 -0.53
C ILE A 5 16.57 -16.43 -2.03
N GLU A 6 17.82 -16.62 -2.45
CA GLU A 6 18.21 -16.83 -3.84
C GLU A 6 17.59 -18.10 -4.43
N LYS A 7 17.51 -19.17 -3.63
CA LYS A 7 16.88 -20.43 -4.04
C LYS A 7 15.37 -20.25 -4.21
N LEU A 8 14.71 -19.58 -3.27
CA LEU A 8 13.27 -19.29 -3.36
C LEU A 8 12.94 -18.41 -4.58
N LEU A 9 13.80 -17.44 -4.88
CA LEU A 9 13.62 -16.56 -6.03
C LEU A 9 13.75 -17.34 -7.35
N THR A 10 14.72 -18.25 -7.44
CA THR A 10 14.92 -19.11 -8.61
C THR A 10 13.70 -20.01 -8.84
N GLU A 11 13.18 -20.64 -7.78
CA GLU A 11 11.98 -21.46 -7.85
C GLU A 11 10.75 -20.64 -8.28
N ALA A 12 10.59 -19.43 -7.74
CA ALA A 12 9.51 -18.53 -8.10
C ALA A 12 9.59 -18.03 -9.56
N GLN A 13 10.79 -17.82 -10.10
CA GLN A 13 10.98 -17.34 -11.47
C GLN A 13 10.57 -18.36 -12.55
N ILE A 14 10.71 -19.66 -12.24
CA ILE A 14 10.35 -20.76 -13.15
C ILE A 14 8.83 -20.94 -13.25
N LEU A 15 8.07 -20.39 -12.31
CA LEU A 15 6.61 -20.50 -12.33
C LEU A 15 6.00 -19.79 -13.56
N PRO A 16 4.91 -20.35 -14.12
CA PRO A 16 4.03 -19.64 -15.05
C PRO A 16 3.58 -18.28 -14.50
N ASN A 17 3.33 -17.32 -15.39
CA ASN A 17 2.98 -15.94 -14.99
C ASN A 17 1.76 -15.87 -14.07
N GLU A 18 0.74 -16.70 -14.31
CA GLU A 18 -0.46 -16.77 -13.46
C GLU A 18 -0.14 -17.23 -12.04
N LEU A 19 0.72 -18.23 -11.89
CA LEU A 19 1.16 -18.72 -10.57
C LEU A 19 2.08 -17.72 -9.87
N LYS A 20 2.90 -16.97 -10.62
CA LYS A 20 3.70 -15.86 -10.05
C LYS A 20 2.83 -14.75 -9.49
N ALA A 21 1.75 -14.38 -10.20
CA ALA A 21 0.80 -13.38 -9.71
C ALA A 21 0.14 -13.83 -8.40
N ILE A 22 -0.37 -15.07 -8.35
CA ILE A 22 -0.98 -15.65 -7.15
C ILE A 22 0.03 -15.71 -5.98
N LEU A 23 1.28 -16.09 -6.25
CA LEU A 23 2.33 -16.12 -5.23
C LEU A 23 2.63 -14.72 -4.70
N ALA A 24 2.73 -13.72 -5.58
CA ALA A 24 2.96 -12.33 -5.18
C ALA A 24 1.84 -11.80 -4.28
N GLU A 25 0.58 -12.03 -4.65
CA GLU A 25 -0.58 -11.64 -3.83
C GLU A 25 -0.55 -12.28 -2.43
N LYS A 26 -0.27 -13.58 -2.36
CA LYS A 26 -0.18 -14.29 -1.07
C LYS A 26 0.97 -13.80 -0.20
N LEU A 27 2.12 -13.48 -0.80
CA LEU A 27 3.26 -12.92 -0.08
C LEU A 27 2.95 -11.53 0.49
N VAL A 28 2.30 -10.67 -0.30
CA VAL A 28 1.82 -9.36 0.16
C VAL A 28 0.86 -9.53 1.33
N ALA A 29 -0.16 -10.39 1.19
CA ALA A 29 -1.14 -10.64 2.25
C ALA A 29 -0.47 -11.15 3.55
N SER A 30 0.52 -12.05 3.46
CA SER A 30 1.25 -12.57 4.63
C SER A 30 2.09 -11.49 5.34
N ILE A 31 2.57 -10.48 4.61
CA ILE A 31 3.25 -9.33 5.18
C ILE A 31 2.23 -8.37 5.81
N GLU A 32 1.08 -8.17 5.17
CA GLU A 32 -0.01 -7.33 5.67
C GLU A 32 -0.63 -7.85 6.98
N GLU A 33 -0.68 -9.17 7.17
CA GLU A 33 -1.07 -9.80 8.44
C GLU A 33 -0.15 -9.39 9.62
N LYS A 34 1.04 -8.84 9.33
CA LYS A 34 1.99 -8.31 10.30
C LYS A 34 2.04 -6.78 10.32
N ILE A 35 1.02 -6.08 9.80
CA ILE A 35 0.94 -4.62 9.95
C ILE A 35 0.93 -4.31 11.45
N ASP A 36 1.97 -3.60 11.89
CA ASP A 36 2.13 -3.18 13.28
C ASP A 36 0.87 -2.42 13.73
N PRO A 37 0.19 -2.84 14.81
CA PRO A 37 -0.94 -2.12 15.37
C PRO A 37 -0.66 -0.63 15.60
N GLN A 38 0.60 -0.22 15.78
CA GLN A 38 1.01 1.19 15.86
C GLN A 38 0.85 1.93 14.53
N ILE A 39 1.10 1.28 13.39
CA ILE A 39 0.88 1.87 12.06
C ILE A 39 -0.63 2.08 11.86
N THR A 40 -1.46 1.08 12.16
CA THR A 40 -2.92 1.21 12.08
C THR A 40 -3.43 2.32 13.00
N LYS A 41 -2.94 2.38 14.24
CA LYS A 41 -3.30 3.43 15.21
C LYS A 41 -2.90 4.81 14.72
N SER A 42 -1.69 4.96 14.18
CA SER A 42 -1.18 6.23 13.62
C SER A 42 -2.01 6.67 12.42
N HIS A 43 -2.37 5.75 11.54
CA HIS A 43 -3.25 6.02 10.41
C HIS A 43 -4.63 6.49 10.87
N LEU A 44 -5.23 5.83 11.87
CA LEU A 44 -6.53 6.24 12.43
C LEU A 44 -6.48 7.62 13.09
N ILE A 45 -5.37 7.98 13.76
CA ILE A 45 -5.16 9.32 14.32
C ILE A 45 -5.17 10.36 13.21
N GLU A 46 -4.39 10.14 12.15
CA GLU A 46 -4.29 11.06 11.03
C GLU A 46 -5.63 11.21 10.28
N VAL A 47 -6.36 10.12 10.04
CA VAL A 47 -7.68 10.16 9.41
C VAL A 47 -8.68 10.97 10.24
N LYS A 48 -8.71 10.77 11.57
CA LYS A 48 -9.58 11.54 12.47
C LYS A 48 -9.22 13.02 12.46
N LYS A 49 -7.93 13.34 12.54
CA LYS A 49 -7.42 14.72 12.48
C LYS A 49 -7.87 15.42 11.19
N ARG A 50 -7.63 14.81 10.01
CA ARG A 50 -8.03 15.39 8.71
C ARG A 50 -9.53 15.60 8.60
N ARG A 51 -10.33 14.64 9.08
CA ARG A 51 -11.80 14.77 9.12
C ARG A 51 -12.22 15.98 9.96
N ASP A 52 -11.59 16.17 11.13
CA ASP A 52 -11.93 17.27 12.04
C ASP A 52 -11.46 18.63 11.50
N GLU A 53 -10.33 18.69 10.79
CA GLU A 53 -9.87 19.86 10.04
C GLU A 53 -10.84 20.26 8.91
N ILE A 54 -11.39 19.27 8.18
CA ILE A 54 -12.42 19.50 7.16
C ILE A 54 -13.71 20.03 7.81
N ARG A 55 -14.17 19.38 8.89
CA ARG A 55 -15.42 19.76 9.58
C ARG A 55 -15.35 21.13 10.25
N SER A 56 -14.18 21.51 10.76
CA SER A 56 -13.94 22.84 11.33
C SER A 56 -13.75 23.93 10.27
N GLY A 57 -13.71 23.58 8.98
CA GLY A 57 -13.48 24.51 7.89
C GLY A 57 -12.03 25.01 7.76
N LYS A 58 -11.09 24.45 8.57
CA LYS A 58 -9.66 24.77 8.49
C LYS A 58 -9.05 24.32 7.16
N VAL A 59 -9.58 23.25 6.58
CA VAL A 59 -9.13 22.67 5.31
C VAL A 59 -10.32 22.48 4.38
N LYS A 60 -10.17 22.83 3.09
CA LYS A 60 -11.15 22.53 2.05
C LYS A 60 -10.83 21.17 1.41
N PRO A 61 -11.75 20.19 1.44
CA PRO A 61 -11.53 18.92 0.78
C PRO A 61 -11.54 19.11 -0.74
N VAL A 62 -10.73 18.31 -1.43
CA VAL A 62 -10.76 18.18 -2.89
C VAL A 62 -11.51 16.92 -3.28
N ASN A 63 -12.15 16.93 -4.45
CA ASN A 63 -12.76 15.72 -5.00
C ASN A 63 -11.66 14.66 -5.23
N GLY A 64 -11.93 13.41 -4.83
CA GLY A 64 -10.95 12.32 -4.85
C GLY A 64 -10.43 11.99 -6.25
N GLU A 65 -11.28 12.00 -7.28
CA GLU A 65 -10.88 11.73 -8.66
C GLU A 65 -9.97 12.85 -9.20
N LYS A 66 -10.30 14.11 -8.88
CA LYS A 66 -9.47 15.26 -9.24
C LYS A 66 -8.13 15.23 -8.51
N GLY A 67 -8.13 14.87 -7.24
CA GLY A 67 -6.91 14.71 -6.44
C GLY A 67 -6.00 13.61 -6.98
N LEU A 68 -6.57 12.46 -7.36
CA LEU A 68 -5.83 11.34 -7.95
C LEU A 68 -5.24 11.70 -9.32
N ALA A 69 -6.01 12.39 -10.17
CA ALA A 69 -5.53 12.86 -11.47
C ALA A 69 -4.34 13.84 -11.31
N ALA A 70 -4.44 14.79 -10.37
CA ALA A 70 -3.34 15.72 -10.07
C ALA A 70 -2.09 15.02 -9.51
N GLY A 71 -2.27 14.03 -8.62
CA GLY A 71 -1.16 13.23 -8.08
C GLY A 71 -0.45 12.40 -9.15
N LYS A 72 -1.19 11.82 -10.10
CA LYS A 72 -0.60 11.10 -11.24
C LYS A 72 0.27 12.01 -12.10
N ILE A 73 -0.18 13.26 -12.37
CA ILE A 73 0.63 14.25 -13.11
C ILE A 73 1.98 14.49 -12.42
N PHE A 74 2.00 14.50 -11.08
CA PHE A 74 3.24 14.69 -10.30
C PHE A 74 4.19 13.49 -10.36
N CYS A 75 3.66 12.26 -10.38
CA CYS A 75 4.48 11.03 -10.41
C CYS A 75 5.07 10.70 -11.79
N TYR A 76 4.49 11.17 -12.89
CA TYR A 76 5.00 10.93 -14.26
C TYR A 76 5.90 12.08 -14.78
N SER A 77 6.26 13.05 -13.92
CA SER A 77 7.10 14.19 -14.27
C SER A 77 8.55 14.09 -13.75
N ASN A 78 9.02 12.91 -13.32
CA ASN A 78 10.43 12.64 -13.00
C ASN A 78 10.93 11.43 -13.78
#